data_AF-A0A0J0XSR4-F1
#
_entry.id   AF-A0A0J0XSR4-F1
#
_cell.length_a   1.000
_cell.length_b   1.000
_cell.length_c   1.000
_cell.angle_alpha   90.00
_cell.angle_beta   90.00
_cell.angle_gamma   90.00
#
_symmetry.space_group_name_H-M   'P 1'
#
loop_
_entity.id
_entity.type
_entity.pdbx_description
1 polymer ?
#
loop_
_entity_poly.entity_id
_entity_poly.type
_entity_poly.pdbx_seq_one_letter_code
_entity_poly.pdbx_strand_id
1 'polypeptide(L)'
;VKRWTKKAEIFNKKFIVIPVNESYHWYLAVIYNPRATLDRARAARFRHYRQLQASLLDLGVLTIRTWIITFDSMGSRHPSVATNLQRWLQCEAKDKLGEDADFASVPYLEGKCLEQPNFYDCGLYLIHFAKQLLRNSEEVLRFI
;
A
#
# COMPACT_ATOMS: atom_id res chain seq x y z
N VAL A 1 -7.16 -14.71 -7.15
CA VAL A 1 -6.20 -14.10 -8.11
C VAL A 1 -4.77 -14.69 -8.09
N LYS A 2 -4.48 -15.79 -7.37
CA LYS A 2 -3.14 -16.41 -7.22
C LYS A 2 -2.32 -16.64 -8.49
N ARG A 3 -2.98 -16.83 -9.66
CA ARG A 3 -2.27 -17.01 -10.94
C ARG A 3 -1.69 -15.71 -11.50
N TRP A 4 -2.23 -14.54 -11.16
CA TRP A 4 -1.78 -13.24 -11.67
C TRP A 4 -0.37 -12.89 -11.20
N THR A 5 0.00 -13.31 -9.99
CA THR A 5 1.32 -13.08 -9.39
C THR A 5 2.27 -14.26 -9.56
N LYS A 6 1.95 -15.28 -10.39
CA LYS A 6 2.74 -16.52 -10.49
C LYS A 6 4.22 -16.26 -10.83
N LYS A 7 4.51 -15.24 -11.65
CA LYS A 7 5.87 -14.87 -12.06
C LYS A 7 6.33 -13.53 -11.47
N ALA A 8 5.54 -12.93 -10.58
CA ALA A 8 5.81 -11.60 -10.05
C ALA A 8 6.21 -11.69 -8.58
N GLU A 9 7.42 -11.23 -8.26
CA GLU A 9 7.90 -11.09 -6.89
C GLU A 9 7.39 -9.77 -6.29
N ILE A 10 6.11 -9.74 -5.90
CA ILE A 10 5.45 -8.50 -5.46
C ILE A 10 6.08 -7.89 -4.20
N PHE A 11 6.63 -8.71 -3.30
CA PHE A 11 7.33 -8.25 -2.09
C PHE A 11 8.71 -7.63 -2.37
N ASN A 12 9.26 -7.80 -3.58
CA ASN A 12 10.50 -7.15 -3.99
C ASN A 12 10.24 -5.78 -4.68
N LYS A 13 8.97 -5.36 -4.77
CA LYS A 13 8.59 -4.08 -5.36
C LYS A 13 8.46 -3.00 -4.30
N LYS A 14 8.77 -1.76 -4.68
CA LYS A 14 8.53 -0.57 -3.87
C LYS A 14 7.05 -0.18 -3.89
N PHE A 15 6.40 -0.32 -5.05
CA PHE A 15 5.00 0.01 -5.28
C PHE A 15 4.25 -1.15 -5.96
N ILE A 16 3.01 -1.38 -5.55
CA ILE A 16 2.02 -2.17 -6.28
C ILE A 16 0.87 -1.22 -6.60
N VAL A 17 0.65 -0.96 -7.89
CA VAL A 17 -0.38 -0.03 -8.37
C VAL A 17 -1.58 -0.84 -8.83
N ILE A 18 -2.74 -0.54 -8.28
CA ILE A 18 -3.97 -1.33 -8.44
C ILE A 18 -5.10 -0.39 -8.85
N PRO A 19 -5.45 -0.32 -10.15
CA PRO A 19 -6.66 0.38 -10.56
C PRO A 19 -7.89 -0.38 -10.04
N VAL A 20 -8.82 0.34 -9.43
CA VAL A 20 -10.06 -0.23 -8.89
C VAL A 20 -11.25 0.40 -9.59
N ASN A 21 -12.22 -0.44 -9.94
CA ASN A 21 -13.53 -0.02 -10.44
C ASN A 21 -14.61 -0.63 -9.56
N GLU A 22 -15.41 0.21 -8.92
CA GLU A 22 -16.62 -0.17 -8.19
C GLU A 22 -17.78 0.68 -8.69
N SER A 23 -18.85 0.06 -9.20
CA SER A 23 -20.05 0.77 -9.66
C SER A 23 -19.78 1.89 -10.68
N TYR A 24 -18.93 1.64 -11.67
CA TYR A 24 -18.50 2.61 -12.71
C TYR A 24 -17.63 3.76 -12.20
N HIS A 25 -17.21 3.72 -10.93
CA HIS A 25 -16.27 4.68 -10.34
C HIS A 25 -14.84 4.11 -10.35
N TRP A 26 -13.93 4.81 -11.03
CA TRP A 26 -12.53 4.44 -11.12
C TRP A 26 -11.68 5.24 -10.11
N TYR A 27 -10.87 4.53 -9.33
CA TYR A 27 -9.89 5.14 -8.43
C TYR A 27 -8.62 4.28 -8.34
N LEU A 28 -7.57 4.84 -7.76
CA LEU A 28 -6.25 4.20 -7.70
C LEU A 28 -5.95 3.74 -6.28
N ALA A 29 -5.72 2.45 -6.07
CA ALA A 29 -5.09 1.93 -4.86
C ALA A 29 -3.60 1.70 -5.08
N VAL A 30 -2.79 2.00 -4.08
CA VAL A 30 -1.32 1.85 -4.09
C VAL A 30 -0.89 1.16 -2.81
N ILE A 31 -0.14 0.08 -2.94
CA ILE A 31 0.57 -0.54 -1.82
C ILE A 31 2.02 -0.10 -1.88
N TYR A 32 2.48 0.56 -0.84
CA TYR A 32 3.86 1.01 -0.69
C TYR A 32 4.63 0.12 0.28
N ASN A 33 5.85 -0.28 -0.09
CA ASN A 33 6.74 -1.15 0.69
C ASN A 33 6.07 -2.43 1.23
N PRO A 34 5.46 -3.28 0.38
CA PRO A 34 4.69 -4.48 0.80
C PRO A 34 5.45 -5.44 1.72
N ARG A 35 6.79 -5.47 1.67
CA ARG A 35 7.62 -6.36 2.48
C ARG A 35 7.91 -5.85 3.89
N ALA A 36 7.72 -4.56 4.16
CA ALA A 36 8.09 -3.95 5.43
C ALA A 36 7.37 -4.58 6.63
N THR A 37 6.11 -5.00 6.47
CA THR A 37 5.37 -5.75 7.50
C THR A 37 6.07 -7.08 7.85
N LEU A 38 6.55 -7.82 6.85
CA LEU A 38 7.25 -9.08 7.04
C LEU A 38 8.59 -8.85 7.75
N ASP A 39 9.35 -7.87 7.30
CA ASP A 39 10.65 -7.55 7.90
C ASP A 39 10.50 -7.09 9.36
N ARG A 40 9.46 -6.31 9.67
CA ARG A 40 9.11 -5.94 11.05
C ARG A 40 8.72 -7.16 11.89
N ALA A 41 7.91 -8.05 11.35
CA ALA A 41 7.51 -9.28 12.05
C ALA A 41 8.73 -10.19 12.34
N ARG A 42 9.67 -10.29 11.40
CA ARG A 42 10.95 -11.00 11.59
C ARG A 42 11.81 -10.33 12.65
N ALA A 43 11.99 -9.01 12.58
CA ALA A 43 12.79 -8.24 13.53
C ALA A 43 12.25 -8.35 14.97
N ALA A 44 10.93 -8.34 15.15
CA ALA A 44 10.27 -8.48 16.45
C ALA A 44 10.56 -9.81 17.17
N ARG A 45 11.01 -10.85 16.44
CA ARG A 45 11.40 -12.15 17.01
C ARG A 45 12.74 -12.09 17.76
N PHE A 46 13.60 -11.12 17.48
CA PHE A 46 14.89 -10.98 18.15
C PHE A 46 14.78 -10.10 19.40
N ARG A 47 15.04 -10.66 20.59
CA ARG A 47 14.92 -9.97 21.89
C ARG A 47 15.74 -8.68 21.98
N HIS A 48 16.93 -8.66 21.39
CA HIS A 48 17.82 -7.49 21.40
C HIS A 48 17.29 -6.33 20.54
N TYR A 49 16.56 -6.63 19.46
CA TYR A 49 15.98 -5.63 18.57
C TYR A 49 14.85 -4.83 19.25
N ARG A 50 14.16 -5.43 20.23
CA ARG A 50 13.07 -4.79 20.98
C ARG A 50 13.53 -3.59 21.81
N GLN A 51 14.76 -3.60 22.33
CA GLN A 51 15.35 -2.46 23.05
C GLN A 51 15.86 -1.37 22.09
N LEU A 52 16.44 -1.74 20.95
CA LEU A 52 16.87 -0.81 19.90
C LEU A 52 15.70 -0.18 19.13
N GLN A 53 14.54 -0.84 19.09
CA GLN A 53 13.38 -0.35 18.34
C GLN A 53 12.85 0.97 18.90
N ALA A 54 12.89 1.16 20.22
CA ALA A 54 12.45 2.40 20.84
C ALA A 54 13.35 3.58 20.44
N SER A 55 14.68 3.40 20.45
CA SER A 55 15.65 4.44 20.10
C SER A 55 15.76 4.70 18.59
N LEU A 56 15.54 3.69 17.75
CA LEU A 56 15.52 3.84 16.29
C LEU A 56 14.20 4.44 15.76
N LEU A 57 13.11 4.36 16.54
CA LEU A 57 11.85 5.04 16.21
C LEU A 57 12.02 6.56 16.34
N ASP A 58 12.79 7.01 17.34
CA ASP A 58 13.15 8.42 17.56
C ASP A 58 14.08 8.99 16.48
N LEU A 59 14.92 8.15 15.86
CA LEU A 59 15.83 8.56 14.77
C LEU A 59 15.19 8.56 13.38
N GLY A 60 13.90 8.21 13.25
CA GLY A 60 13.18 8.18 11.97
C GLY A 60 13.56 7.03 11.01
N VAL A 61 14.62 6.28 11.33
CA VAL A 61 15.17 5.18 10.52
C VAL A 61 14.23 3.95 10.46
N LEU A 62 13.32 3.78 11.42
CA LEU A 62 12.32 2.70 11.46
C LEU A 62 10.97 2.99 10.77
N THR A 63 10.85 4.09 10.03
CA THR A 63 9.58 4.49 9.39
C THR A 63 9.26 3.71 8.10
N ILE A 64 10.08 2.73 7.71
CA ILE A 64 9.77 1.80 6.62
C ILE A 64 8.62 0.90 7.08
N ARG A 65 7.39 1.29 6.75
CA ARG A 65 6.15 0.55 6.96
C ARG A 65 5.52 0.23 5.61
N THR A 66 4.73 -0.84 5.59
CA THR A 66 3.80 -1.08 4.48
C THR A 66 2.66 -0.09 4.61
N TRP A 67 2.24 0.53 3.50
CA TRP A 67 1.08 1.41 3.47
C TRP A 67 0.13 0.99 2.36
N ILE A 68 -1.17 1.17 2.60
CA ILE A 68 -2.19 1.08 1.57
C ILE A 68 -2.78 2.48 1.42
N ILE A 69 -2.68 3.06 0.22
CA ILE A 69 -3.17 4.40 -0.07
C ILE A 69 -4.18 4.34 -1.20
N THR A 70 -5.28 5.08 -1.10
CA THR A 70 -6.21 5.29 -2.21
C THR A 70 -6.22 6.74 -2.66
N PHE A 71 -6.18 6.96 -3.96
CA PHE A 71 -6.38 8.26 -4.60
C PHE A 71 -7.69 8.23 -5.37
N ASP A 72 -8.63 9.07 -4.94
CA ASP A 72 -9.98 9.14 -5.47
C ASP A 72 -10.36 10.60 -5.74
N SER A 73 -10.62 10.92 -7.00
CA SER A 73 -11.04 12.26 -7.42
C SER A 73 -12.45 12.64 -6.96
N MET A 74 -13.24 11.71 -6.41
CA MET A 74 -14.55 11.98 -5.83
C MET A 74 -14.54 12.09 -4.30
N GLY A 75 -13.37 11.96 -3.68
CA GLY A 75 -13.21 12.11 -2.23
C GLY A 75 -13.92 11.02 -1.39
N SER A 76 -14.27 9.88 -1.99
CA SER A 76 -14.91 8.78 -1.27
C SER A 76 -13.88 7.93 -0.53
N ARG A 77 -14.31 7.32 0.59
CA ARG A 77 -13.49 6.42 1.40
C ARG A 77 -13.70 4.97 0.97
N HIS A 78 -12.62 4.18 0.94
CA HIS A 78 -12.64 2.79 0.44
C HIS A 78 -12.09 1.74 1.45
N PRO A 79 -12.66 1.64 2.67
CA PRO A 79 -12.16 0.73 3.71
C PRO A 79 -12.31 -0.77 3.35
N SER A 80 -13.30 -1.12 2.52
CA SER A 80 -13.48 -2.47 1.97
C SER A 80 -12.27 -2.90 1.15
N VAL A 81 -11.76 -2.02 0.28
CA VAL A 81 -10.56 -2.26 -0.52
C VAL A 81 -9.34 -2.43 0.35
N ALA A 82 -9.14 -1.57 1.35
CA ALA A 82 -8.04 -1.73 2.30
C ALA A 82 -8.06 -3.12 2.96
N THR A 83 -9.21 -3.54 3.49
CA THR A 83 -9.37 -4.85 4.12
C THR A 83 -9.07 -5.99 3.16
N ASN A 84 -9.55 -5.91 1.93
CA ASN A 84 -9.31 -6.93 0.91
C ASN A 84 -7.84 -7.01 0.51
N LEU A 85 -7.15 -5.87 0.38
CA LEU A 85 -5.73 -5.82 0.04
C LEU A 85 -4.85 -6.32 1.20
N GLN A 86 -5.18 -6.02 2.45
CA GLN A 86 -4.50 -6.58 3.62
C GLN A 86 -4.59 -8.11 3.63
N ARG A 87 -5.80 -8.66 3.45
CA ARG A 87 -6.03 -10.11 3.36
C ARG A 87 -5.28 -10.72 2.19
N TRP A 88 -5.31 -10.07 1.03
CA TRP A 88 -4.58 -10.53 -0.15
C TRP A 88 -3.07 -10.58 0.09
N LEU A 89 -2.47 -9.54 0.69
CA LEU A 89 -1.05 -9.53 1.06
C LEU A 89 -0.70 -10.67 2.02
N GLN A 90 -1.54 -10.92 3.03
CA GLN A 90 -1.33 -12.04 3.95
C GLN A 90 -1.36 -13.40 3.22
N CYS A 91 -2.35 -13.61 2.35
CA CYS A 91 -2.44 -14.84 1.56
C CYS A 91 -1.25 -15.01 0.61
N GLU A 92 -0.80 -13.94 -0.06
CA GLU A 92 0.36 -13.98 -0.95
C GLU A 92 1.67 -14.22 -0.17
N ALA A 93 1.83 -13.63 1.01
CA ALA A 93 3.01 -13.86 1.85
C ALA A 93 3.11 -15.33 2.27
N LYS A 94 1.99 -15.92 2.69
CA LYS A 94 1.89 -17.32 3.06
C LYS A 94 2.17 -18.25 1.87
N ASP A 95 1.62 -17.93 0.70
CA ASP A 95 1.77 -18.75 -0.51
C ASP A 95 3.18 -18.70 -1.11
N LYS A 96 3.80 -17.51 -1.16
CA LYS A 96 5.07 -17.30 -1.88
C LYS A 96 6.29 -17.40 -0.98
N LEU A 97 6.18 -16.97 0.26
CA LEU A 97 7.30 -16.86 1.19
C LEU A 97 7.18 -17.85 2.38
N GLY A 98 6.02 -18.50 2.55
CA GLY A 98 5.76 -19.36 3.70
C GLY A 98 5.68 -18.59 5.03
N GLU A 99 5.48 -17.27 4.96
CA GLU A 99 5.45 -16.40 6.14
C GLU A 99 4.01 -16.08 6.53
N ASP A 100 3.69 -16.31 7.80
CA ASP A 100 2.42 -15.89 8.41
C ASP A 100 2.68 -14.65 9.26
N ALA A 101 2.36 -13.48 8.70
CA ALA A 101 2.45 -12.19 9.37
C ALA A 101 1.08 -11.52 9.37
N ASP A 102 0.83 -10.71 10.38
CA ASP A 102 -0.40 -9.93 10.47
C ASP A 102 -0.32 -8.69 9.59
N PHE A 103 -1.13 -8.66 8.53
CA PHE A 103 -1.31 -7.49 7.67
C PHE A 103 -2.53 -6.64 8.04
N ALA A 104 -3.37 -7.04 9.01
CA ALA A 104 -4.54 -6.26 9.42
C ALA A 104 -4.15 -4.92 10.05
N SER A 105 -2.96 -4.85 10.65
CA SER A 105 -2.38 -3.62 11.22
C SER A 105 -1.71 -2.70 10.20
N VAL A 106 -1.72 -3.05 8.90
CA VAL A 106 -1.18 -2.18 7.85
C VAL A 106 -2.03 -0.91 7.76
N PRO A 107 -1.43 0.28 7.91
CA PRO A 107 -2.17 1.53 7.85
C PRO A 107 -2.77 1.78 6.46
N TYR A 108 -3.98 2.31 6.47
CA TYR A 108 -4.72 2.77 5.30
C TYR A 108 -4.85 4.29 5.33
N LEU A 109 -4.57 4.94 4.20
CA LEU A 109 -4.66 6.39 4.04
C LEU A 109 -5.39 6.78 2.76
N GLU A 110 -6.06 7.92 2.81
CA GLU A 110 -6.65 8.57 1.66
C GLU A 110 -5.68 9.64 1.18
N GLY A 111 -5.09 9.42 0.00
CA GLY A 111 -4.13 10.34 -0.59
C GLY A 111 -4.83 11.62 -0.99
N LYS A 112 -4.27 12.76 -0.57
CA LYS A 112 -4.76 14.07 -0.99
C LYS A 112 -4.55 14.23 -2.50
N CYS A 113 -5.62 14.47 -3.23
CA CYS A 113 -5.58 14.61 -4.69
C CYS A 113 -6.57 15.67 -5.18
N LEU A 114 -6.49 15.97 -6.47
CA LEU A 114 -7.42 16.88 -7.13
C LEU A 114 -8.78 16.21 -7.25
N GLU A 115 -9.82 16.94 -6.84
CA GLU A 115 -11.20 16.50 -6.98
C GLU A 115 -11.73 16.85 -8.36
N GLN A 116 -12.54 15.95 -8.92
CA GLN A 116 -13.21 16.16 -10.19
C GLN A 116 -14.55 16.87 -10.00
N PRO A 117 -14.95 17.73 -10.96
CA PRO A 117 -16.24 18.43 -10.89
C PRO A 117 -17.42 17.61 -11.41
N ASN A 118 -17.20 16.38 -11.88
CA ASN A 118 -18.21 15.55 -12.56
C ASN A 118 -18.10 14.06 -12.19
N PHE A 119 -18.94 13.21 -12.80
CA PHE A 119 -19.05 11.78 -12.49
C PHE A 119 -18.50 10.82 -13.56
N TYR A 120 -17.80 11.32 -14.58
CA TYR A 120 -17.36 10.50 -15.72
C TYR A 120 -15.86 10.60 -16.04
N ASP A 121 -15.16 11.58 -15.47
CA ASP A 121 -13.73 11.76 -15.70
C ASP A 121 -12.84 10.92 -14.78
N CYS A 122 -13.40 10.12 -13.86
CA CYS A 122 -12.66 9.43 -12.80
C CYS A 122 -11.54 8.53 -13.35
N GLY A 123 -11.75 7.93 -14.52
CA GLY A 123 -10.71 7.15 -15.23
C GLY A 123 -9.53 8.01 -15.72
N LEU A 124 -9.77 9.25 -16.15
CA LEU A 124 -8.71 10.19 -16.54
C LEU A 124 -7.89 10.64 -15.32
N TYR A 125 -8.56 10.91 -14.20
CA TYR A 125 -7.89 11.23 -12.93
C TYR A 125 -7.06 10.06 -12.43
N LEU A 126 -7.56 8.82 -12.51
CA LEU A 126 -6.79 7.61 -12.18
C LEU A 126 -5.48 7.54 -12.97
N ILE A 127 -5.54 7.74 -14.30
CA ILE A 127 -4.35 7.73 -15.17
C ILE A 127 -3.41 8.88 -14.77
N HIS A 128 -3.95 10.06 -14.46
CA HIS A 128 -3.17 11.19 -13.96
C HIS A 128 -2.44 10.84 -12.65
N PHE A 129 -3.12 10.26 -11.67
CA PHE A 129 -2.53 9.87 -10.38
C PHE A 129 -1.42 8.84 -10.56
N ALA A 130 -1.66 7.81 -11.39
CA ALA A 130 -0.64 6.80 -11.69
C ALA A 130 0.60 7.43 -12.35
N LYS A 131 0.40 8.36 -13.29
CA LYS A 131 1.47 9.10 -13.96
C LYS A 131 2.28 9.96 -12.97
N GLN A 132 1.62 10.65 -12.04
CA GLN A 132 2.31 11.45 -11.02
C GLN A 132 3.11 10.59 -10.06
N LEU A 133 2.53 9.48 -9.58
CA LEU A 133 3.21 8.52 -8.72
C LEU A 133 4.48 7.98 -9.37
N LEU A 134 4.44 7.65 -10.66
CA LEU A 134 5.59 7.09 -11.38
C LEU A 134 6.67 8.13 -11.69
N ARG A 135 6.31 9.41 -11.80
CA ARG A 135 7.25 10.50 -12.10
C ARG A 135 7.91 11.06 -10.84
N ASN A 136 7.12 11.32 -9.81
CA ASN A 136 7.53 12.04 -8.61
C ASN A 136 7.19 11.21 -7.35
N SER A 137 7.62 9.95 -7.31
CA SER A 137 7.18 8.99 -6.29
C SER A 137 7.49 9.47 -4.86
N GLU A 138 8.65 10.07 -4.62
CA GLU A 138 9.03 10.59 -3.30
C GLU A 138 8.16 11.76 -2.86
N GLU A 139 7.79 12.64 -3.79
CA GLU A 139 6.98 13.81 -3.50
C GLU A 139 5.53 13.43 -3.22
N VAL A 140 4.95 12.52 -4.03
CA VAL A 140 3.60 12.00 -3.81
C VAL A 140 3.49 11.34 -2.44
N LEU A 141 4.55 10.64 -1.99
CA LEU A 141 4.59 10.03 -0.66
C LEU A 141 4.75 11.03 0.50
N ARG A 142 5.16 12.29 0.27
CA ARG A 142 5.26 13.31 1.33
C ARG A 142 3.90 13.89 1.73
N PHE A 143 2.91 13.79 0.85
CA PHE A 143 1.55 14.31 1.06
C PHE A 143 0.58 13.24 1.59
N ILE A 144 1.15 12.12 2.04
CA ILE A 144 0.50 10.97 2.67
C ILE A 144 0.93 10.95 4.13
#